data_AF-A0A1F2M0P8-F1
#
_entry.id   AF-A0A1F2M0P8-F1
#
_cell.length_a   1.000
_cell.length_b   1.000
_cell.length_c   1.000
_cell.angle_alpha   90.00
_cell.angle_beta   90.00
_cell.angle_gamma   90.00
#
_symmetry.space_group_name_H-M   'P 1'
#
loop_
_entity.id
_entity.type
_entity.pdbx_description
1 polymer ?
#
loop_
_entity_poly.entity_id
_entity_poly.type
_entity_poly.pdbx_seq_one_letter_code
_entity_poly.pdbx_strand_id
1 'polypeptide(L)'
;MTRMKYLVAAATLSLALVGCSGSKEEVPDNPPNEIYATAQQKLQDGNWKQAITQLEALDNRYPFGPYSQQVQLDLIYAYYKNADLPLAQAAIDRFMRLNPTHPNIDYVIYMRGLTNMALDDSALQGFFGVDRSDRDPQHARDAFNDFSKLVRGYPNSQYATDAYKRMVFLKDRLAKYELSVVDYYTDRGAWVAVVNRVEGMMRNYPDTQATRDALPKMENAYRQMQMNAQADKVAKIIAANSKNT
;
A
#
# COMPACT_ATOMS: atom_id res chain seq x y z
N MET A 1 -44.81 -19.15 15.01
CA MET A 1 -43.35 -18.89 15.07
C MET A 1 -42.50 -19.92 14.33
N THR A 2 -42.88 -21.20 14.27
CA THR A 2 -42.14 -22.26 13.54
C THR A 2 -42.16 -22.07 12.01
N ARG A 3 -43.29 -21.68 11.40
CA ARG A 3 -43.36 -21.40 9.94
C ARG A 3 -42.44 -20.27 9.46
N MET A 4 -42.19 -19.27 10.30
CA MET A 4 -41.29 -18.16 9.97
C MET A 4 -39.81 -18.59 9.98
N LYS A 5 -39.44 -19.54 10.87
CA LYS A 5 -38.08 -20.09 10.94
C LYS A 5 -37.72 -20.90 9.69
N TYR A 6 -38.68 -21.65 9.14
CA TYR A 6 -38.47 -22.41 7.90
C TYR A 6 -38.37 -21.52 6.66
N LEU A 7 -39.12 -20.41 6.62
CA LEU A 7 -39.01 -19.43 5.54
C LEU A 7 -37.65 -18.71 5.54
N VAL A 8 -37.16 -18.32 6.73
CA VAL A 8 -35.83 -17.68 6.86
C VAL A 8 -34.70 -18.67 6.53
N ALA A 9 -34.82 -19.94 6.93
CA ALA A 9 -33.86 -20.99 6.60
C ALA A 9 -33.83 -21.30 5.09
N ALA A 10 -34.99 -21.33 4.42
CA ALA A 10 -35.07 -21.53 2.98
C ALA A 10 -34.48 -20.35 2.19
N ALA A 11 -34.68 -19.11 2.66
CA ALA A 11 -34.11 -17.91 2.06
C ALA A 11 -32.58 -17.85 2.21
N THR A 12 -32.04 -18.26 3.37
CA THR A 12 -30.58 -18.33 3.56
C THR A 12 -29.92 -19.45 2.76
N LEU A 13 -30.61 -20.59 2.58
CA LEU A 13 -30.11 -21.69 1.76
C LEU A 13 -30.15 -21.39 0.24
N SER A 14 -31.10 -20.59 -0.22
CA SER A 14 -31.18 -20.16 -1.63
C SER A 14 -30.13 -19.10 -1.99
N LEU A 15 -29.69 -18.27 -1.04
CA LEU A 15 -28.53 -17.39 -1.25
C LEU A 15 -27.19 -18.14 -1.29
N ALA A 16 -27.12 -19.35 -0.73
CA ALA A 16 -25.91 -20.18 -0.76
C ALA A 16 -25.71 -20.96 -2.08
N LEU A 17 -26.73 -20.98 -2.96
CA LEU A 17 -26.72 -21.74 -4.22
C LEU A 17 -26.35 -20.90 -5.46
N VAL A 18 -25.95 -19.64 -5.30
CA VAL A 18 -25.29 -18.89 -6.38
C VAL A 18 -23.83 -19.35 -6.47
N GLY A 19 -23.65 -20.60 -6.90
CA GLY A 19 -22.36 -21.12 -7.33
C GLY A 19 -21.98 -20.48 -8.65
N CYS A 20 -20.88 -19.72 -8.67
CA CYS A 20 -20.30 -19.19 -9.90
C CYS A 20 -19.81 -20.35 -10.78
N SER A 21 -20.65 -20.80 -11.72
CA SER A 21 -20.20 -21.57 -12.88
C SER A 21 -19.49 -20.63 -13.85
N GLY A 22 -18.24 -20.27 -13.56
CA GLY A 22 -17.37 -19.57 -14.50
C GLY A 22 -16.66 -20.59 -15.38
N SER A 23 -17.15 -20.84 -16.59
CA SER A 23 -16.36 -21.49 -17.63
C SER A 23 -15.13 -20.62 -17.89
N LYS A 24 -13.92 -21.19 -17.78
CA LYS A 24 -12.70 -20.49 -18.21
C LYS A 24 -12.84 -20.16 -19.68
N GLU A 25 -12.83 -18.87 -20.00
CA GLU A 25 -12.88 -18.38 -21.38
C GLU A 25 -11.56 -18.80 -22.05
N GLU A 26 -11.62 -19.80 -22.92
CA GLU A 26 -10.43 -20.23 -23.66
C GLU A 26 -10.08 -19.18 -24.71
N VAL A 27 -8.87 -18.63 -24.62
CA VAL A 27 -8.34 -17.72 -25.63
C VAL A 27 -8.12 -18.51 -26.93
N PRO A 28 -8.75 -18.15 -28.06
CA PRO A 28 -8.54 -18.82 -29.33
C PRO A 28 -7.06 -18.87 -29.72
N ASP A 29 -6.67 -19.83 -30.55
CA ASP A 29 -5.30 -19.94 -31.06
C ASP A 29 -5.06 -18.97 -32.23
N ASN A 30 -5.27 -17.68 -31.95
CA ASN A 30 -5.06 -16.60 -32.90
C ASN A 30 -3.58 -16.16 -32.92
N PRO A 31 -3.13 -15.51 -34.00
CA PRO A 31 -1.80 -14.90 -34.05
C PRO A 31 -1.51 -13.95 -32.87
N PRO A 32 -0.25 -13.86 -32.38
CA PRO A 32 0.12 -13.04 -31.23
C PRO A 32 -0.32 -11.57 -31.30
N ASN A 33 -0.26 -10.97 -32.49
CA ASN A 33 -0.68 -9.60 -32.75
C ASN A 33 -2.20 -9.41 -32.58
N GLU A 34 -3.01 -10.39 -32.97
CA GLU A 34 -4.47 -10.33 -32.82
C GLU A 34 -4.88 -10.50 -31.35
N ILE A 35 -4.24 -11.43 -30.63
CA ILE A 35 -4.44 -11.59 -29.18
C ILE A 35 -4.06 -10.29 -28.46
N TYR A 36 -2.92 -9.70 -28.81
CA TYR A 36 -2.47 -8.45 -28.20
C TYR A 36 -3.41 -7.27 -28.52
N ALA A 37 -3.87 -7.14 -29.78
CA ALA A 37 -4.84 -6.10 -30.15
C ALA A 37 -6.16 -6.25 -29.38
N THR A 38 -6.64 -7.49 -29.21
CA THR A 38 -7.83 -7.79 -28.41
C THR A 38 -7.61 -7.42 -26.95
N ALA A 39 -6.46 -7.78 -26.36
CA ALA A 39 -6.11 -7.40 -25.00
C ALA A 39 -6.11 -5.88 -24.81
N GLN A 40 -5.50 -5.14 -25.74
CA GLN A 40 -5.46 -3.68 -25.73
C GLN A 40 -6.85 -3.05 -25.78
N GLN A 41 -7.76 -3.58 -26.62
CA GLN A 41 -9.15 -3.12 -26.63
C GLN A 41 -9.81 -3.36 -25.26
N LYS A 42 -9.65 -4.55 -24.67
CA LYS A 42 -10.21 -4.85 -23.35
C LYS A 42 -9.65 -3.96 -22.24
N LEU A 43 -8.37 -3.59 -22.30
CA LEU A 43 -7.77 -2.60 -21.38
C LEU A 43 -8.41 -1.23 -21.54
N GLN A 44 -8.60 -0.76 -22.78
CA GLN A 44 -9.21 0.55 -23.05
C GLN A 44 -10.68 0.60 -22.61
N ASP A 45 -11.41 -0.51 -22.77
CA ASP A 45 -12.80 -0.67 -22.32
C ASP A 45 -12.94 -0.77 -20.79
N GLY A 46 -11.82 -0.85 -20.05
CA GLY A 46 -11.82 -1.06 -18.60
C GLY A 46 -12.19 -2.49 -18.18
N ASN A 47 -12.23 -3.43 -19.12
CA ASN A 47 -12.51 -4.84 -18.84
C ASN A 47 -11.22 -5.58 -18.46
N TRP A 48 -10.73 -5.29 -17.25
CA TRP A 48 -9.44 -5.79 -16.75
C TRP A 48 -9.36 -7.31 -16.71
N LYS A 49 -10.43 -8.00 -16.29
CA LYS A 49 -10.46 -9.47 -16.22
C LYS A 49 -10.27 -10.14 -17.57
N GLN A 50 -10.96 -9.65 -18.60
CA GLN A 50 -10.79 -10.18 -19.96
C GLN A 50 -9.43 -9.82 -20.53
N ALA A 51 -8.93 -8.60 -20.27
CA ALA A 51 -7.58 -8.21 -20.67
C ALA A 51 -6.52 -9.13 -20.05
N ILE A 52 -6.58 -9.39 -18.75
CA ILE A 52 -5.68 -10.32 -18.04
C ILE A 52 -5.67 -11.68 -18.72
N THR A 53 -6.85 -12.24 -19.02
CA THR A 53 -6.97 -13.55 -19.66
C THR A 53 -6.23 -13.61 -21.00
N GLN A 54 -6.37 -12.57 -21.83
CA GLN A 54 -5.70 -12.47 -23.13
C GLN A 54 -4.18 -12.27 -22.97
N LEU A 55 -3.76 -11.41 -22.03
CA LEU A 55 -2.36 -11.10 -21.77
C LEU A 55 -1.60 -12.29 -21.16
N GLU A 56 -2.21 -13.03 -20.22
CA GLU A 56 -1.63 -14.25 -19.66
C GLU A 56 -1.48 -15.33 -20.73
N ALA A 57 -2.47 -15.49 -21.61
CA ALA A 57 -2.36 -16.43 -22.73
C ALA A 57 -1.17 -16.05 -23.64
N LEU A 58 -0.98 -14.76 -23.91
CA LEU A 58 0.12 -14.25 -24.72
C LEU A 58 1.49 -14.43 -24.05
N ASP A 59 1.63 -14.12 -22.76
CA ASP A 59 2.88 -14.30 -21.99
C ASP A 59 3.25 -15.79 -21.86
N ASN A 60 2.25 -16.68 -21.71
CA ASN A 60 2.48 -18.12 -21.62
C ASN A 60 2.87 -18.76 -22.96
N ARG A 61 2.18 -18.40 -24.06
CA ARG A 61 2.44 -18.98 -25.39
C ARG A 61 3.69 -18.39 -26.04
N TYR A 62 3.98 -17.11 -25.81
CA TYR A 62 5.04 -16.38 -26.50
C TYR A 62 5.91 -15.58 -25.51
N PRO A 63 6.59 -16.23 -24.55
CA PRO A 63 7.36 -15.56 -23.50
C PRO A 63 8.56 -14.72 -23.99
N PHE A 64 9.01 -14.98 -25.22
CA PHE A 64 10.09 -14.23 -25.89
C PHE A 64 9.58 -13.47 -27.14
N GLY A 65 8.26 -13.31 -27.26
CA GLY A 65 7.66 -12.58 -28.37
C GLY A 65 8.05 -11.10 -28.39
N PRO A 66 7.84 -10.41 -29.53
CA PRO A 66 8.22 -9.00 -29.70
C PRO A 66 7.51 -8.05 -28.72
N TYR A 67 6.37 -8.46 -28.18
CA TYR A 67 5.58 -7.70 -27.21
C TYR A 67 5.76 -8.17 -25.76
N SER A 68 6.62 -9.16 -25.48
CA SER A 68 6.73 -9.82 -24.17
C SER A 68 6.89 -8.84 -23.00
N GLN A 69 7.77 -7.84 -23.14
CA GLN A 69 7.95 -6.80 -22.12
C GLN A 69 6.71 -5.91 -21.95
N GLN A 70 6.10 -5.48 -23.06
CA GLN A 70 4.90 -4.64 -23.02
C GLN A 70 3.71 -5.39 -22.41
N VAL A 71 3.53 -6.68 -22.74
CA VAL A 71 2.52 -7.55 -22.14
C VAL A 71 2.68 -7.66 -20.63
N GLN A 72 3.92 -7.75 -20.14
CA GLN A 72 4.17 -7.76 -18.70
C GLN A 72 3.83 -6.41 -18.03
N LEU A 73 4.12 -5.28 -18.68
CA LEU A 73 3.71 -3.96 -18.18
C LEU A 73 2.18 -3.83 -18.15
N ASP A 74 1.50 -4.30 -19.19
CA ASP A 74 0.04 -4.30 -19.28
C ASP A 74 -0.60 -5.20 -18.23
N LEU A 75 0.00 -6.37 -17.94
CA LEU A 75 -0.43 -7.25 -16.86
C LEU A 75 -0.31 -6.57 -15.49
N ILE A 76 0.81 -5.89 -15.22
CA ILE A 76 0.99 -5.13 -13.97
C ILE A 76 -0.13 -4.09 -13.81
N TYR A 77 -0.41 -3.34 -14.88
CA TYR A 77 -1.50 -2.37 -14.90
C TYR A 77 -2.87 -3.02 -14.66
N ALA A 78 -3.17 -4.09 -15.41
CA ALA A 78 -4.47 -4.75 -15.35
C ALA A 78 -4.71 -5.41 -13.98
N TYR A 79 -3.72 -6.09 -13.41
CA TYR A 79 -3.82 -6.67 -12.06
C TYR A 79 -4.07 -5.60 -11.01
N TYR A 80 -3.32 -4.49 -11.06
CA TYR A 80 -3.54 -3.38 -10.13
C TYR A 80 -4.97 -2.81 -10.26
N LYS A 81 -5.44 -2.57 -11.49
CA LYS A 81 -6.79 -2.04 -11.75
C LYS A 81 -7.90 -3.02 -11.39
N ASN A 82 -7.66 -4.32 -11.52
CA ASN A 82 -8.60 -5.37 -11.12
C ASN A 82 -8.57 -5.67 -9.61
N ALA A 83 -7.71 -4.98 -8.84
CA ALA A 83 -7.44 -5.23 -7.42
C ALA A 83 -6.84 -6.62 -7.11
N ASP A 84 -6.20 -7.25 -8.11
CA ASP A 84 -5.40 -8.46 -7.94
C ASP A 84 -3.98 -8.12 -7.48
N LEU A 85 -3.89 -7.39 -6.36
CA LEU A 85 -2.65 -6.77 -5.89
C LEU A 85 -1.51 -7.77 -5.66
N PRO A 86 -1.72 -8.99 -5.12
CA PRO A 86 -0.65 -9.98 -5.00
C PRO A 86 -0.08 -10.44 -6.36
N LEU A 87 -0.94 -10.56 -7.39
CA LEU A 87 -0.49 -10.90 -8.74
C LEU A 87 0.26 -9.73 -9.39
N ALA A 88 -0.19 -8.49 -9.15
CA ALA A 88 0.55 -7.30 -9.55
C ALA A 88 1.96 -7.28 -8.94
N GLN A 89 2.11 -7.53 -7.63
CA GLN A 89 3.42 -7.60 -6.96
C GLN A 89 4.31 -8.69 -7.59
N ALA A 90 3.78 -9.89 -7.82
CA ALA A 90 4.53 -10.97 -8.43
C ALA A 90 5.00 -10.64 -9.86
N ALA A 91 4.13 -10.01 -10.67
CA ALA A 91 4.46 -9.56 -12.02
C ALA A 91 5.54 -8.46 -12.00
N ILE A 92 5.42 -7.49 -11.10
CA ILE A 92 6.40 -6.42 -10.87
C ILE A 92 7.76 -7.01 -10.49
N ASP A 93 7.82 -7.90 -9.50
CA ASP A 93 9.08 -8.50 -9.03
C ASP A 93 9.76 -9.32 -10.13
N ARG A 94 8.98 -10.07 -10.91
CA ARG A 94 9.49 -10.79 -12.09
C ARG A 94 10.04 -9.80 -13.13
N PHE A 95 9.29 -8.75 -13.47
CA PHE A 95 9.72 -7.77 -14.47
C PHE A 95 11.01 -7.07 -14.06
N MET A 96 11.10 -6.58 -12.82
CA MET A 96 12.29 -5.89 -12.31
C MET A 96 13.51 -6.80 -12.30
N ARG A 97 13.34 -8.08 -11.98
CA ARG A 97 14.42 -9.08 -11.97
C ARG A 97 14.92 -9.41 -13.38
N LEU A 98 14.01 -9.53 -14.34
CA LEU A 98 14.35 -9.90 -15.72
C LEU A 98 14.82 -8.71 -16.57
N ASN A 99 14.33 -7.50 -16.26
CA ASN A 99 14.55 -6.29 -17.07
C ASN A 99 15.02 -5.09 -16.22
N PRO A 100 16.12 -5.20 -15.44
CA PRO A 100 16.53 -4.16 -14.50
C PRO A 100 16.92 -2.83 -15.16
N THR A 101 17.31 -2.86 -16.44
CA THR A 101 17.71 -1.68 -17.22
C THR A 101 16.65 -1.23 -18.22
N HIS A 102 15.40 -1.68 -18.08
CA HIS A 102 14.32 -1.32 -19.00
C HIS A 102 14.05 0.20 -18.94
N PRO A 103 13.80 0.89 -20.07
CA PRO A 103 13.54 2.32 -20.08
C PRO A 103 12.39 2.77 -19.16
N ASN A 104 11.36 1.93 -19.01
CA ASN A 104 10.18 2.18 -18.18
C ASN A 104 10.27 1.51 -16.79
N ILE A 105 11.47 1.24 -16.28
CA ILE A 105 11.63 0.60 -14.95
C ILE A 105 11.12 1.51 -13.81
N ASP A 106 11.16 2.82 -14.02
CA ASP A 106 10.61 3.84 -13.11
C ASP A 106 9.09 3.69 -12.93
N TYR A 107 8.35 3.41 -14.01
CA TYR A 107 6.93 3.06 -13.96
C TYR A 107 6.69 1.81 -13.11
N VAL A 108 7.51 0.77 -13.25
CA VAL A 108 7.35 -0.48 -12.51
C VAL A 108 7.60 -0.30 -11.02
N ILE A 109 8.62 0.48 -10.64
CA ILE A 109 8.87 0.85 -9.23
C ILE A 109 7.70 1.67 -8.68
N TYR A 110 7.18 2.62 -9.47
CA TYR A 110 6.02 3.41 -9.09
C TYR A 110 4.78 2.53 -8.85
N MET A 111 4.49 1.58 -9.75
CA MET A 111 3.39 0.62 -9.60
C MET A 111 3.57 -0.29 -8.39
N ARG A 112 4.81 -0.63 -8.01
CA ARG A 112 5.09 -1.37 -6.78
C ARG A 112 4.69 -0.59 -5.54
N GLY A 113 5.06 0.69 -5.48
CA GLY A 113 4.67 1.61 -4.43
C GLY A 113 3.15 1.77 -4.34
N LEU A 114 2.47 1.95 -5.49
CA LEU A 114 1.01 2.01 -5.55
C LEU A 114 0.35 0.71 -5.07
N THR A 115 0.87 -0.44 -5.48
CA THR A 115 0.31 -1.75 -5.10
C THR A 115 0.46 -1.99 -3.60
N ASN A 116 1.61 -1.68 -3.03
CA ASN A 116 1.83 -1.73 -1.58
C ASN A 116 0.92 -0.74 -0.83
N MET A 117 0.76 0.48 -1.34
CA MET A 117 -0.15 1.47 -0.75
C MET A 117 -1.62 0.99 -0.82
N ALA A 118 -2.03 0.33 -1.90
CA ALA A 118 -3.37 -0.22 -2.05
C ALA A 118 -3.62 -1.46 -1.16
N LEU A 119 -2.58 -2.25 -0.85
CA LEU A 119 -2.68 -3.35 0.12
C LEU A 119 -2.83 -2.84 1.55
N ASP A 120 -2.25 -1.68 1.82
CA ASP A 120 -2.35 -0.98 3.09
C ASP A 120 -3.74 -0.35 3.30
N ASP A 121 -4.31 0.21 2.23
CA ASP A 121 -5.66 0.78 2.21
C ASP A 121 -6.72 -0.33 2.12
N SER A 122 -7.53 -0.47 3.17
CA SER A 122 -8.80 -1.21 3.06
C SER A 122 -9.88 -0.28 2.50
N ALA A 123 -10.16 -0.35 1.19
CA ALA A 123 -11.10 0.53 0.47
C ALA A 123 -12.50 0.67 1.14
N LEU A 124 -12.99 -0.40 1.79
CA LEU A 124 -14.25 -0.35 2.56
C LEU A 124 -14.16 0.50 3.83
N GLN A 125 -12.99 0.61 4.45
CA GLN A 125 -12.82 1.25 5.76
C GLN A 125 -12.70 2.77 5.66
N GLY A 126 -12.02 3.28 4.62
CA GLY A 126 -11.96 4.71 4.32
C GLY A 126 -13.34 5.31 4.06
N PHE A 127 -14.26 4.54 3.46
CA PHE A 127 -15.64 4.95 3.24
C PHE A 127 -16.44 5.16 4.54
N PHE A 128 -16.13 4.41 5.60
CA PHE A 128 -16.78 4.55 6.91
C PHE A 128 -16.06 5.51 7.86
N GLY A 129 -15.00 6.19 7.42
CA GLY A 129 -14.23 7.13 8.25
C GLY A 129 -13.55 6.48 9.46
N VAL A 130 -13.29 5.17 9.40
CA VAL A 130 -12.64 4.44 10.50
C VAL A 130 -11.13 4.64 10.39
N ASP A 131 -10.55 5.42 11.31
CA ASP A 131 -9.11 5.51 11.48
C ASP A 131 -8.58 4.19 12.06
N ARG A 132 -7.66 3.54 11.34
CA ARG A 132 -6.95 2.33 11.77
C ARG A 132 -5.44 2.50 11.66
N SER A 133 -4.97 3.72 11.91
CA SER A 133 -3.54 4.01 12.02
C SER A 133 -2.83 3.19 13.09
N ASP A 134 -3.53 2.51 13.99
CA ASP A 134 -3.04 1.58 15.01
C ASP A 134 -2.70 0.17 14.51
N ARG A 135 -3.08 -0.21 13.29
CA ARG A 135 -2.73 -1.52 12.69
C ARG A 135 -1.31 -1.52 12.14
N ASP A 136 -0.64 -2.67 12.21
CA ASP A 136 0.73 -2.82 11.71
C ASP A 136 0.88 -2.32 10.26
N PRO A 137 1.63 -1.23 10.02
CA PRO A 137 1.66 -0.54 8.75
C PRO A 137 2.72 -1.12 7.80
N GLN A 138 2.86 -2.44 7.74
CA GLN A 138 3.92 -3.10 6.96
C GLN A 138 3.87 -2.70 5.48
N HIS A 139 2.68 -2.75 4.87
CA HIS A 139 2.50 -2.38 3.47
C HIS A 139 2.78 -0.89 3.20
N ALA A 140 2.43 0.02 4.13
CA ALA A 140 2.85 1.43 4.00
C ALA A 140 4.37 1.63 4.10
N ARG A 141 5.07 0.87 4.97
CA ARG A 141 6.54 0.91 5.03
C ARG A 141 7.15 0.48 3.70
N ASP A 142 6.63 -0.61 3.12
CA ASP A 142 7.09 -1.11 1.82
C ASP A 142 6.78 -0.12 0.69
N ALA A 143 5.59 0.48 0.68
CA ALA A 143 5.23 1.54 -0.26
C ALA A 143 6.15 2.76 -0.15
N PHE A 144 6.42 3.22 1.07
CA PHE A 144 7.33 4.36 1.31
C PHE A 144 8.74 4.06 0.78
N ASN A 145 9.24 2.84 1.03
CA ASN A 145 10.55 2.42 0.55
C ASN A 145 10.61 2.38 -0.98
N ASP A 146 9.56 1.89 -1.64
CA ASP A 146 9.51 1.80 -3.10
C ASP A 146 9.40 3.18 -3.76
N PHE A 147 8.55 4.07 -3.24
CA PHE A 147 8.53 5.46 -3.70
C PHE A 147 9.85 6.20 -3.41
N SER A 148 10.50 5.91 -2.28
CA SER A 148 11.81 6.48 -1.96
C SER A 148 12.89 6.03 -2.96
N LYS A 149 12.90 4.76 -3.36
CA LYS A 149 13.80 4.25 -4.41
C LYS A 149 13.55 4.96 -5.74
N LEU A 150 12.29 5.18 -6.11
CA LEU A 150 11.93 5.90 -7.33
C LEU A 150 12.43 7.34 -7.32
N VAL A 151 12.10 8.11 -6.28
CA VAL A 151 12.48 9.54 -6.18
C VAL A 151 14.01 9.71 -6.14
N ARG A 152 14.73 8.80 -5.47
CA ARG A 152 16.20 8.85 -5.38
C ARG A 152 16.89 8.37 -6.67
N GLY A 153 16.40 7.29 -7.27
CA GLY A 153 17.01 6.67 -8.44
C GLY A 153 16.64 7.33 -9.77
N TYR A 154 15.41 7.85 -9.87
CA TYR A 154 14.84 8.42 -11.08
C TYR A 154 14.16 9.77 -10.80
N PRO A 155 14.90 10.79 -10.33
CA PRO A 155 14.32 12.09 -9.95
C PRO A 155 13.62 12.82 -11.09
N ASN A 156 14.02 12.55 -12.34
CA ASN A 156 13.44 13.15 -13.55
C ASN A 156 12.27 12.32 -14.13
N SER A 157 11.89 11.21 -13.48
CA SER A 157 10.74 10.41 -13.90
C SER A 157 9.46 11.24 -13.82
N GLN A 158 8.55 11.04 -14.77
CA GLN A 158 7.21 11.63 -14.74
C GLN A 158 6.42 11.26 -13.46
N TYR A 159 6.78 10.14 -12.81
CA TYR A 159 6.11 9.65 -11.61
C TYR A 159 6.72 10.19 -10.30
N ALA A 160 7.91 10.83 -10.34
CA ALA A 160 8.64 11.24 -9.15
C ALA A 160 7.87 12.25 -8.28
N THR A 161 7.20 13.21 -8.91
CA THR A 161 6.43 14.24 -8.20
C THR A 161 5.25 13.63 -7.43
N ASP A 162 4.51 12.70 -8.03
CA ASP A 162 3.38 12.04 -7.35
C ASP A 162 3.88 11.09 -6.25
N ALA A 163 4.94 10.32 -6.53
CA ALA A 163 5.59 9.46 -5.56
C ALA A 163 6.05 10.24 -4.31
N TYR A 164 6.64 11.43 -4.50
CA TYR A 164 7.03 12.29 -3.38
C TYR A 164 5.83 12.73 -2.53
N LYS A 165 4.72 13.15 -3.16
CA LYS A 165 3.49 13.50 -2.42
C LYS A 165 2.96 12.32 -1.61
N ARG A 166 2.96 11.11 -2.18
CA ARG A 166 2.58 9.87 -1.48
C ARG A 166 3.53 9.54 -0.34
N MET A 167 4.83 9.78 -0.49
CA MET A 167 5.79 9.61 0.60
C MET A 167 5.46 10.52 1.78
N VAL A 168 5.07 11.78 1.54
CA VAL A 168 4.64 12.68 2.63
C VAL A 168 3.43 12.12 3.37
N PHE A 169 2.41 11.66 2.63
CA PHE A 169 1.23 11.02 3.21
C PHE A 169 1.58 9.75 4.02
N LEU A 170 2.38 8.86 3.45
CA LEU A 170 2.79 7.61 4.10
C LEU A 170 3.64 7.89 5.35
N LYS A 171 4.48 8.93 5.31
CA LYS A 171 5.29 9.35 6.47
C LYS A 171 4.40 9.77 7.64
N ASP A 172 3.35 10.55 7.37
CA ASP A 172 2.35 10.93 8.38
C ASP A 172 1.61 9.70 8.93
N ARG A 173 1.16 8.80 8.05
CA ARG A 173 0.51 7.55 8.46
C ARG A 173 1.40 6.71 9.39
N LEU A 174 2.66 6.51 9.02
CA LEU A 174 3.61 5.72 9.80
C LEU A 174 3.89 6.36 11.17
N ALA A 175 3.96 7.69 11.24
CA ALA A 175 4.13 8.40 12.49
C ALA A 175 2.88 8.30 13.39
N LYS A 176 1.66 8.31 12.82
CA LYS A 176 0.42 8.08 13.58
C LYS A 176 0.37 6.68 14.22
N TYR A 177 0.84 5.66 13.51
CA TYR A 177 1.00 4.33 14.09
C TYR A 177 1.92 4.34 15.31
N GLU A 178 3.12 4.92 15.19
CA GLU A 178 4.03 5.00 16.33
C GLU A 178 3.44 5.81 17.50
N LEU A 179 2.70 6.88 17.23
CA LEU A 179 1.99 7.63 18.26
C LEU A 179 0.95 6.77 18.99
N SER A 180 0.16 5.95 18.27
CA SER A 180 -0.80 5.03 18.90
C SER A 180 -0.12 4.01 19.83
N VAL A 181 1.09 3.55 19.46
CA VAL A 181 1.91 2.66 20.28
C VAL A 181 2.48 3.40 21.49
N VAL A 182 2.88 4.67 21.33
CA VAL A 182 3.28 5.54 22.44
C VAL A 182 2.13 5.74 23.42
N ASP A 183 0.91 5.98 22.94
CA ASP A 183 -0.29 6.11 23.77
C ASP A 183 -0.55 4.84 24.56
N TYR A 184 -0.52 3.69 23.90
CA TYR A 184 -0.69 2.38 24.52
C TYR A 184 0.30 2.13 25.67
N TYR A 185 1.57 2.50 25.50
CA TYR A 185 2.60 2.36 26.53
C TYR A 185 2.49 3.41 27.63
N THR A 186 2.06 4.63 27.29
CA THR A 186 1.80 5.72 28.25
C THR A 186 0.72 5.30 29.23
N ASP A 187 -0.40 4.76 28.73
CA ASP A 187 -1.53 4.30 29.56
C ASP A 187 -1.15 3.17 30.55
N ARG A 188 -0.08 2.44 30.25
CA ARG A 188 0.44 1.33 31.08
C ARG A 188 1.61 1.73 31.96
N GLY A 189 2.04 2.98 31.91
CA GLY A 189 3.22 3.46 32.64
C GLY A 189 4.53 2.81 32.19
N ALA A 190 4.60 2.32 30.95
CA ALA A 190 5.81 1.73 30.37
C ALA A 190 6.76 2.83 29.85
N TRP A 191 7.29 3.65 30.77
CA TRP A 191 7.99 4.91 30.45
C TRP A 191 9.24 4.73 29.59
N VAL A 192 10.02 3.67 29.79
CA VAL A 192 11.19 3.35 28.94
C VAL A 192 10.75 3.07 27.50
N ALA A 193 9.64 2.35 27.32
CA ALA A 193 9.11 2.05 25.99
C ALA A 193 8.59 3.32 25.30
N VAL A 194 7.92 4.21 26.05
CA VAL A 194 7.51 5.53 25.55
C VAL A 194 8.71 6.30 25.00
N VAL A 195 9.77 6.45 25.80
CA VAL A 195 10.99 7.17 25.37
C VAL A 195 11.59 6.53 24.12
N ASN A 196 11.79 5.22 24.10
CA ASN A 196 12.36 4.50 22.95
C ASN A 196 11.53 4.71 21.66
N ARG A 197 10.20 4.71 21.79
CA ARG A 197 9.29 4.92 20.66
C ARG A 197 9.36 6.35 20.15
N VAL A 198 9.29 7.35 21.02
CA VAL A 198 9.37 8.76 20.62
C VAL A 198 10.75 9.10 20.04
N GLU A 199 11.84 8.53 20.56
CA GLU A 199 13.16 8.69 19.93
C GLU A 199 13.21 8.11 18.51
N GLY A 200 12.56 6.96 18.30
CA GLY A 200 12.36 6.38 16.96
C GLY A 200 11.58 7.32 16.04
N MET A 201 10.50 7.92 16.54
CA MET A 201 9.72 8.91 15.81
C MET A 201 10.54 10.16 15.46
N MET A 202 11.34 10.69 16.40
CA MET A 202 12.22 11.83 16.13
C MET A 202 13.31 11.52 15.10
N ARG A 203 13.78 10.27 15.04
CA ARG A 203 14.79 9.85 14.06
C ARG A 203 14.19 9.65 12.66
N ASN A 204 13.03 9.01 12.59
CA ASN A 204 12.47 8.54 11.32
C ASN A 204 11.44 9.53 10.73
N TYR A 205 10.71 10.24 11.60
CA TYR A 205 9.57 11.10 11.26
C TYR A 205 9.64 12.47 11.97
N PRO A 206 10.78 13.19 11.99
CA PRO A 206 10.96 14.40 12.82
C PRO A 206 10.01 15.57 12.50
N ASP A 207 9.52 15.63 11.27
CA ASP A 207 8.73 16.72 10.69
C ASP A 207 7.21 16.45 10.71
N THR A 208 6.76 15.30 11.22
CA THR A 208 5.33 14.97 11.27
C THR A 208 4.66 15.57 12.51
N GLN A 209 3.36 15.83 12.40
CA GLN A 209 2.57 16.34 13.53
C GLN A 209 2.52 15.31 14.67
N ALA A 210 2.36 14.02 14.34
CA ALA A 210 2.33 12.96 15.34
C ALA A 210 3.60 12.90 16.20
N THR A 211 4.78 13.17 15.63
CA THR A 211 6.03 13.26 16.40
C THR A 211 6.03 14.45 17.36
N ARG A 212 5.50 15.60 16.95
CA ARG A 212 5.35 16.77 17.84
C ARG A 212 4.40 16.47 18.98
N ASP A 213 3.29 15.80 18.71
CA ASP A 213 2.28 15.41 19.69
C ASP A 213 2.80 14.34 20.67
N ALA A 214 3.81 13.56 20.27
CA ALA A 214 4.46 12.57 21.11
C ALA A 214 5.49 13.16 22.10
N LEU A 215 6.06 14.34 21.81
CA LEU A 215 7.10 14.96 22.66
C LEU A 215 6.63 15.20 24.11
N PRO A 216 5.42 15.72 24.38
CA PRO A 216 4.92 15.84 25.76
C PRO A 216 4.85 14.51 26.51
N LYS A 217 4.59 13.40 25.80
CA LYS A 217 4.55 12.05 26.40
C LYS A 217 5.95 11.58 26.77
N MET A 218 6.94 11.88 25.94
CA MET A 218 8.36 11.65 26.24
C MET A 218 8.84 12.49 27.43
N GLU A 219 8.45 13.76 27.51
CA GLU A 219 8.75 14.61 28.67
C GLU A 219 8.16 14.00 29.95
N ASN A 220 6.86 13.65 29.91
CA ASN A 220 6.20 13.01 31.05
C ASN A 220 6.91 11.72 31.47
N ALA A 221 7.22 10.84 30.52
CA ALA A 221 7.94 9.59 30.78
C ALA A 221 9.29 9.84 31.47
N TYR A 222 10.07 10.82 31.04
CA TYR A 222 11.31 11.18 31.74
C TYR A 222 11.07 11.69 33.16
N ARG A 223 10.04 12.51 33.39
CA ARG A 223 9.69 12.95 34.75
C ARG A 223 9.28 11.79 35.65
N GLN A 224 8.50 10.83 35.14
CA GLN A 224 8.10 9.63 35.88
C GLN A 224 9.30 8.76 36.26
N MET A 225 10.32 8.70 35.40
CA MET A 225 11.59 8.01 35.66
C MET A 225 12.60 8.83 36.48
N GLN A 226 12.21 10.00 37.01
CA GLN A 226 13.09 10.91 37.76
C GLN A 226 14.30 11.45 36.97
N MET A 227 14.20 11.47 35.64
CA MET A 227 15.23 11.94 34.70
C MET A 227 14.98 13.40 34.30
N ASN A 228 14.97 14.30 35.28
CA ASN A 228 14.56 15.71 35.10
C ASN A 228 15.40 16.47 34.07
N ALA A 229 16.72 16.21 34.01
CA ALA A 229 17.60 16.87 33.04
C ALA A 229 17.23 16.55 31.58
N GLN A 230 16.75 15.33 31.32
CA GLN A 230 16.28 14.89 30.01
C GLN A 230 14.89 15.46 29.72
N ALA A 231 13.99 15.45 30.71
CA ALA A 231 12.67 16.08 30.59
C ALA A 231 12.79 17.57 30.19
N ASP A 232 13.68 18.32 30.84
CA ASP A 232 13.88 19.74 30.55
C ASP A 232 14.48 19.99 29.15
N LYS A 233 15.27 19.04 28.61
CA LYS A 233 15.71 19.08 27.21
C LYS A 233 14.53 18.91 26.25
N VAL A 234 13.64 17.95 26.52
CA VAL A 234 12.42 17.74 25.70
C VAL A 234 11.51 18.97 25.77
N ALA A 235 11.31 19.55 26.96
CA ALA A 235 10.52 20.77 27.14
C ALA A 235 11.04 21.94 26.30
N LYS A 236 12.37 22.10 26.20
CA LYS A 236 12.99 23.11 25.32
C LYS A 236 12.70 22.86 23.84
N ILE A 237 12.70 21.59 23.39
CA ILE A 237 12.36 21.22 22.02
C ILE A 237 10.89 21.55 21.72
N ILE A 238 9.97 21.19 22.64
CA ILE A 238 8.54 21.53 22.54
C ILE A 238 8.37 23.05 22.39
N ALA A 239 8.99 23.82 23.29
CA ALA A 239 8.93 25.28 23.26
C ALA A 239 9.53 25.91 22.00
N ALA A 240 10.57 25.31 21.42
CA ALA A 240 11.14 25.76 20.15
C ALA A 240 10.18 25.52 18.97
N ASN A 241 9.46 24.41 18.97
CA ASN A 241 8.49 24.09 17.92
C ASN A 241 7.24 24.99 17.95
N SER A 242 6.74 25.35 19.13
CA SER A 242 5.58 26.24 19.28
C SER A 242 5.82 27.68 18.83
N LYS A 243 7.09 28.12 18.68
CA LYS A 243 7.44 29.46 18.20
C LYS A 243 7.50 29.55 16.67
N ASN A 244 7.53 28.41 15.98
CA ASN A 244 7.67 28.32 14.52
C ASN A 244 6.34 28.05 13.81
N THR A 245 5.23 28.02 14.55
CA THR A 245 3.84 27.98 14.06
C THR A 245 3.17 29.31 14.31
#